data_AF-A0A1U7ZXW5-F1
#
_entry.id   AF-A0A1U7ZXW5-F1
#
_cell.length_a   1.000
_cell.length_b   1.000
_cell.length_c   1.000
_cell.angle_alpha   90.00
_cell.angle_beta   90.00
_cell.angle_gamma   90.00
#
_symmetry.space_group_name_H-M   'P 1'
#
loop_
_entity.id
_entity.type
_entity.pdbx_description
1 polymer ?
#
loop_
_entity_poly.entity_id
_entity_poly.type
_entity_poly.pdbx_seq_one_letter_code
_entity_poly.pdbx_strand_id
1 'polypeptide(L)'
;MATSQIWFTFGTIALLIISVFADDVTVLTVKNFEKEVGQDRGALVEFYAPWCGHCKKLAPEYEKLGTSFKKAKTVLIGKVDCDEHKSLCSKYGVSGYPTIQWFPKGSLEPKKYEGPRTAESLAEFVNTEGGTNVKITTVPSNVVVLTPDNFNEVVLDETKDVLVEFYAPWCGHCKHLAPTYEKVATAYKLEEDVVIANLDADKYKDLAEKYGVSGYPTLKFFPKSNKAGEDYDGGRELDDFVTFINEKCGTSRDGKGQLTSKAGIVPSLDALVKEFVSADSDEKKKVFSQMEEEVEKLKGSRARYGKIYLKAAKNCMEKNPDYAKNEVERLQRMLDKSISPAKVDEFTLKKNILSTFASSSRGVEH
;
A
#
# COMPACT_ATOMS: atom_id res chain seq x y z
N MET A 1 60.84 30.27 -12.08
CA MET A 1 59.57 30.19 -11.33
C MET A 1 58.65 29.26 -12.10
N ALA A 2 58.54 28.01 -11.69
CA ALA A 2 57.65 27.02 -12.31
C ALA A 2 56.67 26.56 -11.24
N THR A 3 55.40 26.91 -11.41
CA THR A 3 54.30 26.58 -10.50
C THR A 3 53.70 25.24 -10.90
N SER A 4 53.83 24.25 -10.02
CA SER A 4 53.21 22.94 -10.13
C SER A 4 51.71 23.04 -9.78
N GLN A 5 50.84 22.68 -10.72
CA GLN A 5 49.40 22.51 -10.45
C GLN A 5 49.11 21.04 -10.12
N ILE A 6 48.63 20.81 -8.89
CA ILE A 6 48.16 19.52 -8.42
C ILE A 6 46.66 19.42 -8.72
N TRP A 7 46.28 18.49 -9.58
CA TRP A 7 44.89 18.14 -9.87
C TRP A 7 44.40 17.12 -8.84
N PHE A 8 43.44 17.51 -7.99
CA PHE A 8 42.68 16.58 -7.15
C PHE A 8 41.45 16.10 -7.93
N THR A 9 41.49 14.87 -8.42
CA THR A 9 40.31 14.18 -8.96
C THR A 9 39.44 13.69 -7.80
N PHE A 10 38.29 14.31 -7.59
CA PHE A 10 37.26 13.79 -6.70
C PHE A 10 36.58 12.59 -7.36
N GLY A 11 36.99 11.38 -6.95
CA GLY A 11 36.27 10.15 -7.28
C GLY A 11 34.94 10.10 -6.52
N THR A 12 33.82 10.19 -7.25
CA THR A 12 32.48 9.97 -6.70
C THR A 12 32.31 8.49 -6.35
N ILE A 13 32.37 8.17 -5.06
CA ILE A 13 31.98 6.85 -4.52
C ILE A 13 30.45 6.81 -4.50
N ALA A 14 29.86 6.09 -5.46
CA ALA A 14 28.44 5.74 -5.42
C ALA A 14 28.21 4.69 -4.32
N LEU A 15 27.69 5.12 -3.17
CA LEU A 15 27.20 4.21 -2.13
C LEU A 15 25.90 3.57 -2.63
N LEU A 16 26.00 2.32 -3.09
CA LEU A 16 24.83 1.48 -3.35
C LEU A 16 24.24 1.08 -1.98
N ILE A 17 23.18 1.77 -1.55
CA ILE A 17 22.42 1.36 -0.36
C ILE A 17 21.59 0.15 -0.74
N ILE A 18 22.16 -1.04 -0.53
CA ILE A 18 21.42 -2.30 -0.57
C ILE A 18 20.51 -2.29 0.66
N SER A 19 19.20 -2.18 0.43
CA SER A 19 18.21 -2.36 1.48
C SER A 19 18.21 -3.84 1.88
N VAL A 20 18.91 -4.17 2.96
CA VAL A 20 18.84 -5.49 3.58
C VAL A 20 17.55 -5.53 4.38
N PHE A 21 16.48 -6.02 3.75
CA PHE A 21 15.38 -6.57 4.52
C PHE A 21 15.94 -7.80 5.24
N ALA A 22 15.91 -7.78 6.57
CA ALA A 22 16.21 -8.97 7.35
C ALA A 22 15.19 -10.04 6.96
N ASP A 23 15.67 -11.07 6.27
CA ASP A 23 14.88 -12.24 5.89
C ASP A 23 14.46 -12.97 7.18
N ASP A 24 13.14 -13.05 7.44
CA ASP A 24 12.60 -13.67 8.66
C ASP A 24 12.70 -15.21 8.60
N VAL A 25 13.10 -15.76 7.44
CA VAL A 25 13.50 -17.16 7.27
C VAL A 25 15.02 -17.26 7.36
N THR A 26 15.51 -18.06 8.31
CA THR A 26 16.95 -18.22 8.52
C THR A 26 17.60 -18.98 7.36
N VAL A 27 18.58 -18.36 6.70
CA VAL A 27 19.39 -19.05 5.69
C VAL A 27 20.37 -20.01 6.38
N LEU A 28 20.15 -21.30 6.15
CA LEU A 28 20.95 -22.39 6.69
C LEU A 28 21.92 -22.91 5.62
N THR A 29 23.15 -23.13 6.05
CA THR A 29 24.29 -23.53 5.24
C THR A 29 25.01 -24.69 5.92
N VAL A 30 25.92 -25.36 5.22
CA VAL A 30 26.79 -26.40 5.82
C VAL A 30 27.52 -25.89 7.08
N LYS A 31 27.82 -24.59 7.18
CA LYS A 31 28.61 -24.01 8.28
C LYS A 31 27.82 -23.73 9.56
N ASN A 32 26.51 -23.47 9.45
CA ASN A 32 25.67 -23.10 10.59
C ASN A 32 24.52 -24.07 10.87
N PHE A 33 24.22 -25.03 9.97
CA PHE A 33 23.06 -25.90 10.11
C PHE A 33 23.00 -26.59 11.49
N GLU A 34 24.04 -27.31 11.88
CA GLU A 34 24.06 -28.03 13.16
C GLU A 34 24.19 -27.11 14.37
N LYS A 35 24.54 -25.83 14.18
CA LYS A 35 24.54 -24.82 15.26
C LYS A 35 23.16 -24.23 15.52
N GLU A 36 22.29 -24.26 14.51
CA GLU A 36 20.95 -23.67 14.57
C GLU A 36 19.84 -24.72 14.70
N VAL A 37 20.07 -25.92 14.13
CA VAL A 37 19.12 -27.04 14.04
C VAL A 37 19.55 -28.18 14.95
N GLY A 38 18.57 -28.84 15.59
CA GLY A 38 18.82 -29.92 16.55
C GLY A 38 19.38 -29.45 17.90
N GLN A 39 19.27 -28.15 18.19
CA GLN A 39 19.74 -27.52 19.42
C GLN A 39 18.58 -27.32 20.41
N ASP A 40 18.38 -26.09 20.91
CA ASP A 40 17.46 -25.76 22.01
C ASP A 40 16.02 -25.42 21.56
N ARG A 41 15.77 -25.41 20.24
CA ARG A 41 14.49 -25.14 19.57
C ARG A 41 14.20 -26.15 18.47
N GLY A 42 12.92 -26.35 18.15
CA GLY A 42 12.52 -27.12 16.97
C GLY A 42 12.74 -26.30 15.70
N ALA A 43 12.97 -26.95 14.55
CA ALA A 43 13.21 -26.24 13.29
C ALA A 43 12.41 -26.82 12.14
N LEU A 44 11.67 -25.98 11.42
CA LEU A 44 11.13 -26.32 10.11
C LEU A 44 12.11 -25.84 9.04
N VAL A 45 12.57 -26.75 8.18
CA VAL A 45 13.55 -26.45 7.14
C VAL A 45 12.99 -26.76 5.76
N GLU A 46 13.00 -25.78 4.87
CA GLU A 46 12.79 -25.95 3.43
C GLU A 46 14.12 -26.23 2.74
N PHE A 47 14.22 -27.36 2.06
CA PHE A 47 15.29 -27.68 1.14
C PHE A 47 14.83 -27.37 -0.29
N TYR A 48 15.47 -26.39 -0.93
CA TYR A 48 15.02 -25.83 -2.21
C TYR A 48 16.16 -25.74 -3.23
N ALA A 49 15.81 -25.39 -4.47
CA ALA A 49 16.77 -24.98 -5.50
C ALA A 49 16.27 -23.70 -6.18
N PRO A 50 17.12 -22.69 -6.46
CA PRO A 50 16.71 -21.40 -7.02
C PRO A 50 15.98 -21.49 -8.37
N TRP A 51 16.30 -22.50 -9.18
CA TRP A 51 15.66 -22.72 -10.49
C TRP A 51 14.31 -23.44 -10.40
N CYS A 52 13.92 -23.98 -9.24
CA CYS A 52 12.71 -24.79 -9.10
C CYS A 52 11.44 -23.91 -9.05
N GLY A 53 10.56 -24.07 -10.03
CA GLY A 53 9.29 -23.33 -10.09
C GLY A 53 8.35 -23.59 -8.91
N HIS A 54 8.34 -24.80 -8.33
CA HIS A 54 7.54 -25.11 -7.14
C HIS A 54 8.10 -24.45 -5.87
N CYS A 55 9.41 -24.32 -5.76
CA CYS A 55 10.05 -23.55 -4.67
C CYS A 55 9.71 -22.07 -4.77
N LYS A 56 9.79 -21.48 -5.98
CA LYS A 56 9.38 -20.09 -6.20
C LYS A 56 7.92 -19.81 -5.82
N LYS A 57 7.03 -20.80 -6.03
CA LYS A 57 5.62 -20.71 -5.61
C LYS A 57 5.44 -20.82 -4.09
N LEU A 58 6.27 -21.60 -3.41
CA LEU A 58 6.22 -21.77 -1.94
C LEU A 58 6.86 -20.59 -1.20
N ALA A 59 7.91 -20.00 -1.74
CA ALA A 59 8.67 -18.92 -1.12
C ALA A 59 7.80 -17.85 -0.42
N PRO A 60 6.78 -17.22 -1.06
CA PRO A 60 5.96 -16.22 -0.36
C PRO A 60 5.18 -16.78 0.85
N GLU A 61 4.70 -18.02 0.79
CA GLU A 61 4.01 -18.67 1.91
C GLU A 61 5.00 -19.01 3.05
N TYR A 62 6.22 -19.43 2.69
CA TYR A 62 7.26 -19.77 3.64
C TYR A 62 7.84 -18.54 4.34
N GLU A 63 7.97 -17.42 3.63
CA GLU A 63 8.32 -16.11 4.21
C GLU A 63 7.22 -15.62 5.18
N LYS A 64 5.95 -15.72 4.78
CA LYS A 64 4.80 -15.39 5.66
C LYS A 64 4.84 -16.22 6.95
N LEU A 65 5.18 -17.50 6.84
CA LEU A 65 5.40 -18.38 7.99
C LEU A 65 6.57 -17.88 8.85
N GLY A 66 7.73 -17.60 8.26
CA GLY A 66 8.92 -17.06 8.95
C GLY A 66 8.60 -15.80 9.75
N THR A 67 7.96 -14.81 9.12
CA THR A 67 7.53 -13.57 9.79
C THR A 67 6.57 -13.84 10.95
N SER A 68 5.62 -14.77 10.78
CA SER A 68 4.65 -15.12 11.84
C SER A 68 5.35 -15.74 13.07
N PHE A 69 6.35 -16.59 12.83
CA PHE A 69 7.10 -17.29 13.87
C PHE A 69 8.31 -16.50 14.41
N LYS A 70 8.58 -15.30 13.89
CA LYS A 70 9.73 -14.45 14.30
C LYS A 70 9.87 -14.25 15.81
N LYS A 71 8.75 -14.18 16.55
CA LYS A 71 8.73 -13.99 18.01
C LYS A 71 8.70 -15.31 18.80
N ALA A 72 8.48 -16.44 18.15
CA ALA A 72 8.40 -17.76 18.77
C ALA A 72 9.82 -18.35 18.93
N LYS A 73 10.51 -17.97 20.01
CA LYS A 73 11.92 -18.37 20.26
C LYS A 73 12.15 -19.89 20.32
N THR A 74 11.11 -20.68 20.58
CA THR A 74 11.16 -22.15 20.63
C THR A 74 11.13 -22.83 19.27
N VAL A 75 11.01 -22.05 18.18
CA VAL A 75 10.94 -22.52 16.80
C VAL A 75 11.91 -21.73 15.92
N LEU A 76 12.54 -22.40 14.96
CA LEU A 76 13.26 -21.80 13.85
C LEU A 76 12.55 -22.14 12.54
N ILE A 77 12.33 -21.14 11.69
CA ILE A 77 11.95 -21.36 10.29
C ILE A 77 13.19 -21.07 9.45
N GLY A 78 13.68 -22.08 8.73
CA GLY A 78 14.91 -21.99 7.95
C GLY A 78 14.78 -22.54 6.54
N LYS A 79 15.73 -22.18 5.68
CA LYS A 79 15.84 -22.67 4.30
C LYS A 79 17.27 -23.01 3.93
N VAL A 80 17.46 -24.04 3.10
CA VAL A 80 18.76 -24.51 2.60
C VAL A 80 18.70 -24.55 1.07
N ASP A 81 19.61 -23.83 0.43
CA ASP A 81 19.84 -23.93 -1.02
C ASP A 81 20.64 -25.20 -1.33
N CYS A 82 20.01 -26.16 -2.00
CA CYS A 82 20.62 -27.43 -2.35
C CYS A 82 21.50 -27.39 -3.60
N ASP A 83 21.47 -26.33 -4.41
CA ASP A 83 22.47 -26.13 -5.47
C ASP A 83 23.82 -25.75 -4.86
N GLU A 84 23.82 -24.91 -3.82
CA GLU A 84 25.03 -24.49 -3.11
C GLU A 84 25.48 -25.50 -2.03
N HIS A 85 24.53 -26.19 -1.39
CA HIS A 85 24.79 -27.07 -0.25
C HIS A 85 24.39 -28.52 -0.49
N LYS A 86 24.77 -29.06 -1.66
CA LYS A 86 24.47 -30.44 -2.09
C LYS A 86 24.76 -31.50 -1.04
N SER A 87 25.89 -31.43 -0.35
CA SER A 87 26.28 -32.41 0.67
C SER A 87 25.32 -32.44 1.87
N LEU A 88 24.82 -31.28 2.29
CA LEU A 88 23.84 -31.16 3.37
C LEU A 88 22.48 -31.73 2.95
N CYS A 89 22.05 -31.44 1.72
CA CYS A 89 20.79 -31.96 1.19
C CYS A 89 20.82 -33.48 0.99
N SER A 90 21.93 -34.02 0.48
CA SER A 90 22.14 -35.47 0.40
C SER A 90 22.16 -36.13 1.78
N LYS A 91 22.77 -35.50 2.79
CA LYS A 91 22.79 -36.00 4.18
C LYS A 91 21.39 -36.23 4.74
N TYR A 92 20.43 -35.37 4.41
CA TYR A 92 19.04 -35.47 4.87
C TYR A 92 18.08 -36.10 3.85
N GLY A 93 18.63 -36.81 2.85
CA GLY A 93 17.84 -37.61 1.90
C GLY A 93 16.97 -36.79 0.95
N VAL A 94 17.35 -35.54 0.64
CA VAL A 94 16.60 -34.68 -0.27
C VAL A 94 16.83 -35.13 -1.72
N SER A 95 15.78 -35.68 -2.33
CA SER A 95 15.80 -36.17 -3.73
C SER A 95 14.91 -35.35 -4.68
N GLY A 96 14.19 -34.35 -4.17
CA GLY A 96 13.31 -33.49 -4.94
C GLY A 96 12.96 -32.20 -4.20
N TYR A 97 12.50 -31.19 -4.93
CA TYR A 97 12.30 -29.84 -4.40
C TYR A 97 10.86 -29.31 -4.61
N PRO A 98 10.33 -28.52 -3.67
CA PRO A 98 10.84 -28.34 -2.30
C PRO A 98 10.61 -29.61 -1.46
N THR A 99 11.56 -29.91 -0.57
CA THR A 99 11.37 -30.88 0.52
C THR A 99 11.33 -30.13 1.84
N ILE A 100 10.31 -30.36 2.65
CA ILE A 100 10.13 -29.69 3.94
C ILE A 100 10.29 -30.72 5.05
N GLN A 101 11.11 -30.43 6.05
CA GLN A 101 11.40 -31.33 7.15
C GLN A 101 11.36 -30.58 8.48
N TRP A 102 10.77 -31.21 9.49
CA TRP A 102 10.78 -30.77 10.88
C TRP A 102 11.86 -31.49 11.67
N PHE A 103 12.71 -30.73 12.35
CA PHE A 103 13.73 -31.21 13.26
C PHE A 103 13.27 -30.91 14.69
N PRO A 104 12.98 -31.95 15.51
CA PRO A 104 12.62 -31.75 16.91
C PRO A 104 13.76 -31.08 17.70
N LYS A 105 13.39 -30.38 18.77
CA LYS A 105 14.36 -29.84 19.73
C LYS A 105 15.30 -30.95 20.21
N GLY A 106 16.61 -30.70 20.17
CA GLY A 106 17.65 -31.64 20.60
C GLY A 106 17.91 -32.80 19.63
N SER A 107 17.31 -32.80 18.44
CA SER A 107 17.45 -33.90 17.48
C SER A 107 17.77 -33.40 16.07
N LEU A 108 18.72 -34.07 15.41
CA LEU A 108 18.99 -33.93 13.98
C LEU A 108 18.24 -34.96 13.13
N GLU A 109 17.36 -35.77 13.72
CA GLU A 109 16.50 -36.72 13.00
C GLU A 109 15.21 -36.02 12.56
N PRO A 110 15.00 -35.80 11.25
CA PRO A 110 13.86 -35.06 10.77
C PRO A 110 12.60 -35.92 10.60
N LYS A 111 11.44 -35.29 10.77
CA LYS A 111 10.14 -35.73 10.28
C LYS A 111 9.79 -34.98 8.99
N LYS A 112 9.50 -35.70 7.91
CA LYS A 112 9.12 -35.09 6.64
C LYS A 112 7.70 -34.52 6.72
N TYR A 113 7.48 -33.34 6.14
CA TYR A 113 6.16 -32.75 5.95
C TYR A 113 5.62 -33.07 4.55
N GLU A 114 4.44 -33.67 4.50
CA GLU A 114 3.77 -34.13 3.27
C GLU A 114 2.47 -33.36 2.99
N GLY A 115 2.12 -32.38 3.83
CA GLY A 115 0.85 -31.64 3.73
C GLY A 115 0.86 -30.49 2.71
N PRO A 116 -0.24 -29.71 2.64
CA PRO A 116 -0.35 -28.55 1.76
C PRO A 116 0.71 -27.48 2.04
N ARG A 117 1.22 -26.85 0.99
CA ARG A 117 2.32 -25.86 1.08
C ARG A 117 1.80 -24.43 1.18
N THR A 118 0.89 -24.21 2.13
CA THR A 118 0.31 -22.90 2.50
C THR A 118 0.85 -22.49 3.86
N ALA A 119 1.01 -21.19 4.13
CA ALA A 119 1.45 -20.71 5.42
C ALA A 119 0.58 -21.24 6.57
N GLU A 120 -0.74 -21.33 6.38
CA GLU A 120 -1.69 -21.79 7.39
C GLU A 120 -1.45 -23.27 7.76
N SER A 121 -1.42 -24.17 6.77
CA SER A 121 -1.14 -25.60 7.00
C SER A 121 0.24 -25.84 7.60
N LEU A 122 1.25 -25.08 7.16
CA LEU A 122 2.61 -25.16 7.73
C LEU A 122 2.64 -24.67 9.17
N ALA A 123 1.93 -23.58 9.49
CA ALA A 123 1.83 -23.07 10.85
C ALA A 123 1.12 -24.04 11.78
N GLU A 124 0.04 -24.69 11.33
CA GLU A 124 -0.65 -25.71 12.10
C GLU A 124 0.27 -26.90 12.42
N PHE A 125 1.03 -27.35 11.42
CA PHE A 125 2.03 -28.40 11.60
C PHE A 125 3.12 -27.98 12.60
N VAL A 126 3.71 -26.79 12.44
CA VAL A 126 4.76 -26.28 13.35
C VAL A 126 4.21 -26.04 14.77
N ASN A 127 2.96 -25.59 14.90
CA ASN A 127 2.30 -25.44 16.20
C ASN A 127 2.16 -26.79 16.90
N THR A 128 1.73 -27.81 16.15
CA THR A 128 1.57 -29.17 16.65
C THR A 128 2.91 -29.77 17.08
N GLU A 129 3.93 -29.73 16.22
CA GLU A 129 5.22 -30.36 16.49
C GLU A 129 6.09 -29.56 17.48
N GLY A 130 5.98 -28.23 17.45
CA GLY A 130 6.76 -27.32 18.29
C GLY A 130 6.09 -26.95 19.61
N GLY A 131 4.86 -27.42 19.87
CA GLY A 131 4.09 -27.06 21.06
C GLY A 131 3.83 -25.56 21.17
N THR A 132 3.55 -24.90 20.04
CA THR A 132 3.28 -23.47 19.97
C THR A 132 1.84 -23.18 19.54
N ASN A 133 1.43 -21.91 19.61
CA ASN A 133 0.10 -21.46 19.17
C ASN A 133 0.24 -20.13 18.41
N VAL A 134 1.14 -20.12 17.42
CA VAL A 134 1.37 -18.98 16.55
C VAL A 134 0.29 -18.96 15.48
N LYS A 135 -0.43 -17.85 15.40
CA LYS A 135 -1.32 -17.59 14.26
C LYS A 135 -0.52 -16.94 13.15
N ILE A 136 -0.80 -17.34 11.91
CA ILE A 136 -0.23 -16.66 10.76
C ILE A 136 -0.58 -15.18 10.84
N THR A 137 0.44 -14.33 10.83
CA THR A 137 0.27 -12.89 10.68
C THR A 137 -0.16 -12.65 9.25
N THR A 138 -1.47 -12.67 9.00
CA THR A 138 -2.01 -12.00 7.83
C THR A 138 -1.77 -10.52 8.04
N VAL A 139 -0.95 -9.90 7.19
CA VAL A 139 -0.99 -8.43 7.07
C VAL A 139 -2.47 -8.09 6.85
N PRO A 140 -3.09 -7.26 7.71
CA PRO A 140 -4.48 -6.88 7.52
C PRO A 140 -4.62 -6.31 6.11
N SER A 141 -5.43 -6.97 5.29
CA SER A 141 -5.70 -6.50 3.94
C SER A 141 -6.60 -5.27 4.04
N ASN A 142 -6.32 -4.26 3.23
CA ASN A 142 -7.22 -3.14 3.03
C ASN A 142 -8.28 -3.45 1.96
N VAL A 143 -8.18 -4.59 1.28
CA VAL A 143 -9.20 -5.07 0.33
C VAL A 143 -10.36 -5.66 1.13
N VAL A 144 -11.56 -5.13 0.90
CA VAL A 144 -12.77 -5.65 1.52
C VAL A 144 -13.18 -6.96 0.85
N VAL A 145 -13.26 -8.04 1.61
CA VAL A 145 -13.72 -9.33 1.10
C VAL A 145 -15.24 -9.36 1.09
N LEU A 146 -15.81 -9.51 -0.10
CA LEU A 146 -17.24 -9.60 -0.32
C LEU A 146 -17.72 -11.04 -0.27
N THR A 147 -18.88 -11.20 0.36
CA THR A 147 -19.71 -12.41 0.36
C THR A 147 -21.15 -12.01 0.00
N PRO A 148 -22.03 -12.95 -0.30
CA PRO A 148 -23.45 -12.63 -0.50
C PRO A 148 -24.08 -11.85 0.65
N ASP A 149 -23.60 -12.06 1.89
CA ASP A 149 -24.16 -11.45 3.09
C ASP A 149 -23.85 -9.95 3.21
N ASN A 150 -22.67 -9.51 2.73
CA ASN A 150 -22.24 -8.10 2.84
C ASN A 150 -22.22 -7.34 1.51
N PHE A 151 -22.41 -8.03 0.38
CA PHE A 151 -22.28 -7.41 -0.95
C PHE A 151 -23.18 -6.19 -1.10
N ASN A 152 -24.46 -6.32 -0.73
CA ASN A 152 -25.42 -5.22 -0.88
C ASN A 152 -25.08 -4.03 0.03
N GLU A 153 -24.68 -4.29 1.27
CA GLU A 153 -24.30 -3.24 2.23
C GLU A 153 -23.09 -2.45 1.75
N VAL A 154 -22.08 -3.13 1.19
CA VAL A 154 -20.84 -2.47 0.76
C VAL A 154 -20.96 -1.86 -0.64
N VAL A 155 -21.38 -2.66 -1.62
CA VAL A 155 -21.32 -2.29 -3.05
C VAL A 155 -22.46 -1.34 -3.43
N LEU A 156 -23.65 -1.55 -2.87
CA LEU A 156 -24.85 -0.76 -3.22
C LEU A 156 -25.02 0.49 -2.34
N ASP A 157 -24.11 0.77 -1.40
CA ASP A 157 -24.11 2.03 -0.65
C ASP A 157 -23.89 3.22 -1.59
N GLU A 158 -24.94 4.03 -1.80
CA GLU A 158 -24.94 5.23 -2.65
C GLU A 158 -24.00 6.33 -2.16
N THR A 159 -23.42 6.19 -0.97
CA THR A 159 -22.40 7.09 -0.43
C THR A 159 -20.97 6.66 -0.74
N LYS A 160 -20.75 5.50 -1.36
CA LYS A 160 -19.42 4.95 -1.69
C LYS A 160 -19.23 4.76 -3.18
N ASP A 161 -18.01 4.99 -3.65
CA ASP A 161 -17.52 4.52 -4.95
C ASP A 161 -16.76 3.20 -4.71
N VAL A 162 -17.19 2.10 -5.35
CA VAL A 162 -16.65 0.77 -5.04
C VAL A 162 -16.04 0.11 -6.26
N LEU A 163 -14.75 -0.23 -6.21
CA LEU A 163 -14.11 -1.07 -7.22
C LEU A 163 -14.09 -2.51 -6.72
N VAL A 164 -14.62 -3.46 -7.52
CA VAL A 164 -14.73 -4.87 -7.17
C VAL A 164 -13.92 -5.74 -8.13
N GLU A 165 -12.99 -6.53 -7.62
CA GLU A 165 -12.36 -7.65 -8.33
C GLU A 165 -13.17 -8.93 -8.13
N PHE A 166 -13.72 -9.47 -9.22
CA PHE A 166 -14.27 -10.82 -9.26
C PHE A 166 -13.16 -11.78 -9.66
N TYR A 167 -12.73 -12.64 -8.73
CA TYR A 167 -11.58 -13.52 -8.89
C TYR A 167 -11.93 -14.99 -8.68
N ALA A 168 -11.00 -15.87 -9.05
CA ALA A 168 -11.03 -17.28 -8.68
C ALA A 168 -9.69 -17.69 -8.05
N PRO A 169 -9.67 -18.47 -6.95
CA PRO A 169 -8.42 -18.82 -6.24
C PRO A 169 -7.41 -19.62 -7.08
N TRP A 170 -7.85 -20.30 -8.13
CA TRP A 170 -6.98 -21.07 -9.03
C TRP A 170 -6.44 -20.23 -10.20
N CYS A 171 -6.98 -19.03 -10.45
CA CYS A 171 -6.61 -18.20 -11.58
C CYS A 171 -5.22 -17.56 -11.39
N GLY A 172 -4.28 -17.86 -12.29
CA GLY A 172 -2.93 -17.30 -12.25
C GLY A 172 -2.90 -15.77 -12.44
N HIS A 173 -3.76 -15.23 -13.29
CA HIS A 173 -3.86 -13.77 -13.51
C HIS A 173 -4.38 -13.04 -12.26
N CYS A 174 -5.36 -13.61 -11.55
CA CYS A 174 -5.82 -13.08 -10.26
C CYS A 174 -4.69 -13.05 -9.23
N LYS A 175 -3.92 -14.15 -9.13
CA LYS A 175 -2.77 -14.21 -8.21
C LYS A 175 -1.71 -13.16 -8.53
N HIS A 176 -1.52 -12.84 -9.81
CA HIS A 176 -0.59 -11.81 -10.22
C HIS A 176 -1.11 -10.39 -9.93
N LEU A 177 -2.42 -10.17 -10.04
CA LEU A 177 -3.06 -8.89 -9.76
C LEU A 177 -3.14 -8.58 -8.26
N ALA A 178 -3.37 -9.60 -7.41
CA ALA A 178 -3.63 -9.43 -5.99
C ALA A 178 -2.62 -8.51 -5.24
N PRO A 179 -1.29 -8.61 -5.45
CA PRO A 179 -0.33 -7.70 -4.81
C PRO A 179 -0.50 -6.23 -5.24
N THR A 180 -0.84 -5.99 -6.51
CA THR A 180 -1.12 -4.63 -7.00
C THR A 180 -2.44 -4.12 -6.46
N TYR A 181 -3.48 -4.97 -6.43
CA TYR A 181 -4.79 -4.63 -5.91
C TYR A 181 -4.76 -4.27 -4.41
N GLU A 182 -3.92 -4.96 -3.63
CA GLU A 182 -3.67 -4.62 -2.22
C GLU A 182 -2.99 -3.24 -2.06
N LYS A 183 -2.06 -2.88 -2.96
CA LYS A 183 -1.46 -1.54 -2.96
C LYS A 183 -2.49 -0.47 -3.30
N VAL A 184 -3.41 -0.74 -4.22
CA VAL A 184 -4.52 0.16 -4.55
C VAL A 184 -5.41 0.36 -3.31
N ALA A 185 -5.84 -0.71 -2.67
CA ALA A 185 -6.62 -0.62 -1.44
C ALA A 185 -5.90 0.15 -0.33
N THR A 186 -4.60 -0.08 -0.18
CA THR A 186 -3.75 0.66 0.76
C THR A 186 -3.65 2.14 0.42
N ALA A 187 -3.54 2.49 -0.87
CA ALA A 187 -3.47 3.88 -1.32
C ALA A 187 -4.75 4.65 -0.98
N TYR A 188 -5.91 3.99 -1.03
CA TYR A 188 -7.22 4.63 -0.82
C TYR A 188 -7.82 4.40 0.57
N LYS A 189 -7.15 3.72 1.50
CA LYS A 189 -7.68 3.39 2.84
C LYS A 189 -8.12 4.59 3.70
N LEU A 190 -7.71 5.81 3.35
CA LEU A 190 -8.09 7.05 4.05
C LEU A 190 -9.19 7.83 3.32
N GLU A 191 -9.62 7.40 2.14
CA GLU A 191 -10.80 7.92 1.46
C GLU A 191 -12.02 7.15 1.99
N GLU A 192 -12.77 7.77 2.91
CA GLU A 192 -13.93 7.13 3.54
C GLU A 192 -15.01 6.73 2.54
N ASP A 193 -15.06 7.37 1.38
CA ASP A 193 -16.07 7.19 0.33
C ASP A 193 -15.58 6.35 -0.86
N VAL A 194 -14.39 5.74 -0.77
CA VAL A 194 -13.84 4.83 -1.78
C VAL A 194 -13.58 3.47 -1.15
N VAL A 195 -14.07 2.40 -1.78
CA VAL A 195 -13.86 1.03 -1.32
C VAL A 195 -13.23 0.19 -2.43
N ILE A 196 -12.16 -0.52 -2.08
CA ILE A 196 -11.52 -1.50 -2.94
C ILE A 196 -11.85 -2.89 -2.37
N ALA A 197 -12.51 -3.72 -3.17
CA ALA A 197 -13.13 -4.95 -2.69
C ALA A 197 -12.89 -6.11 -3.65
N ASN A 198 -12.99 -7.35 -3.17
CA ASN A 198 -12.93 -8.53 -4.02
C ASN A 198 -14.03 -9.53 -3.68
N LEU A 199 -14.35 -10.40 -4.63
CA LEU A 199 -15.33 -11.45 -4.49
C LEU A 199 -14.83 -12.73 -5.17
N ASP A 200 -14.83 -13.85 -4.42
CA ASP A 200 -14.56 -15.17 -4.97
C ASP A 200 -15.76 -15.61 -5.83
N ALA A 201 -15.63 -15.39 -7.13
CA ALA A 201 -16.67 -15.64 -8.12
C ALA A 201 -16.72 -17.11 -8.57
N ASP A 202 -15.71 -17.93 -8.22
CA ASP A 202 -15.80 -19.39 -8.38
C ASP A 202 -16.65 -20.00 -7.26
N LYS A 203 -16.57 -19.42 -6.06
CA LYS A 203 -17.42 -19.82 -4.93
C LYS A 203 -18.85 -19.28 -5.03
N TYR A 204 -19.03 -18.03 -5.44
CA TYR A 204 -20.34 -17.35 -5.48
C TYR A 204 -20.82 -17.07 -6.90
N LYS A 205 -21.02 -18.14 -7.69
CA LYS A 205 -21.32 -18.07 -9.13
C LYS A 205 -22.57 -17.27 -9.47
N ASP A 206 -23.70 -17.52 -8.80
CA ASP A 206 -24.96 -16.82 -9.07
C ASP A 206 -24.83 -15.28 -8.94
N LEU A 207 -24.07 -14.83 -7.94
CA LEU A 207 -23.82 -13.41 -7.72
C LEU A 207 -22.88 -12.83 -8.79
N ALA A 208 -21.86 -13.58 -9.21
CA ALA A 208 -20.97 -13.18 -10.29
C ALA A 208 -21.72 -13.11 -11.64
N GLU A 209 -22.55 -14.11 -11.95
CA GLU A 209 -23.39 -14.18 -13.16
C GLU A 209 -24.39 -13.02 -13.24
N LYS A 210 -25.00 -12.64 -12.11
CA LYS A 210 -25.89 -11.47 -12.02
C LYS A 210 -25.22 -10.19 -12.53
N TYR A 211 -23.91 -10.05 -12.32
CA TYR A 211 -23.14 -8.90 -12.80
C TYR A 211 -22.43 -9.16 -14.13
N GLY A 212 -22.69 -10.29 -14.81
CA GLY A 212 -22.14 -10.60 -16.12
C GLY A 212 -20.68 -11.03 -16.10
N VAL A 213 -20.19 -11.62 -15.01
CA VAL A 213 -18.83 -12.14 -14.91
C VAL A 213 -18.74 -13.49 -15.64
N SER A 214 -17.98 -13.53 -16.73
CA SER A 214 -17.75 -14.75 -17.53
C SER A 214 -16.29 -15.20 -17.58
N GLY A 215 -15.39 -14.51 -16.88
CA GLY A 215 -13.95 -14.80 -16.85
C GLY A 215 -13.24 -14.06 -15.71
N TYR A 216 -11.98 -14.41 -15.48
CA TYR A 216 -11.22 -13.90 -14.32
C TYR A 216 -9.83 -13.34 -14.69
N PRO A 217 -9.35 -12.30 -13.98
CA PRO A 217 -10.15 -11.42 -13.13
C PRO A 217 -11.07 -10.54 -13.99
N THR A 218 -12.28 -10.30 -13.50
CA THR A 218 -13.18 -9.25 -14.01
C THR A 218 -13.25 -8.14 -12.97
N LEU A 219 -13.05 -6.89 -13.40
CA LEU A 219 -13.10 -5.72 -12.53
C LEU A 219 -14.32 -4.89 -12.90
N LYS A 220 -15.11 -4.51 -11.89
CA LYS A 220 -16.27 -3.63 -12.07
C LYS A 220 -16.24 -2.49 -11.07
N PHE A 221 -16.64 -1.32 -11.53
CA PHE A 221 -16.73 -0.12 -10.72
C PHE A 221 -18.20 0.24 -10.47
N PHE A 222 -18.54 0.53 -9.22
CA PHE A 222 -19.89 0.84 -8.75
C PHE A 222 -19.90 2.26 -8.17
N PRO A 223 -19.95 3.29 -9.04
CA PRO A 223 -19.95 4.67 -8.58
C PRO A 223 -21.20 4.99 -7.76
N LYS A 224 -21.11 6.02 -6.91
CA LYS A 224 -22.24 6.57 -6.13
C LYS A 224 -23.49 6.84 -6.99
N SER A 225 -23.27 7.26 -8.25
CA SER A 225 -24.33 7.60 -9.20
C SER A 225 -24.90 6.41 -10.00
N ASN A 226 -24.23 5.25 -9.99
CA ASN A 226 -24.68 4.08 -10.73
C ASN A 226 -24.29 2.76 -10.02
N LYS A 227 -25.24 2.18 -9.30
CA LYS A 227 -25.08 0.91 -8.58
C LYS A 227 -25.41 -0.34 -9.40
N ALA A 228 -25.74 -0.19 -10.68
CA ALA A 228 -25.74 -1.33 -11.60
C ALA A 228 -24.30 -1.80 -11.91
N GLY A 229 -23.32 -0.93 -11.68
CA GLY A 229 -21.92 -1.17 -11.99
C GLY A 229 -21.59 -0.88 -13.45
N GLU A 230 -20.32 -0.63 -13.71
CA GLU A 230 -19.72 -0.49 -15.03
C GLU A 230 -18.43 -1.30 -15.10
N ASP A 231 -18.07 -1.77 -16.29
CA ASP A 231 -16.82 -2.51 -16.49
C ASP A 231 -15.61 -1.60 -16.31
N TYR A 232 -14.56 -2.13 -15.69
CA TYR A 232 -13.25 -1.51 -15.66
C TYR A 232 -12.39 -2.10 -16.78
N ASP A 233 -12.15 -1.29 -17.81
CA ASP A 233 -11.35 -1.66 -18.99
C ASP A 233 -9.94 -1.03 -18.98
N GLY A 234 -9.53 -0.44 -17.85
CA GLY A 234 -8.21 0.16 -17.69
C GLY A 234 -7.07 -0.86 -17.57
N GLY A 235 -5.84 -0.36 -17.60
CA GLY A 235 -4.64 -1.15 -17.32
C GLY A 235 -4.64 -1.69 -15.88
N ARG A 236 -3.83 -2.71 -15.61
CA ARG A 236 -3.83 -3.41 -14.30
C ARG A 236 -2.60 -3.11 -13.46
N GLU A 237 -1.85 -2.08 -13.84
CA GLU A 237 -0.75 -1.56 -13.03
C GLU A 237 -1.28 -0.59 -11.97
N LEU A 238 -0.48 -0.36 -10.93
CA LEU A 238 -0.87 0.51 -9.81
C LEU A 238 -1.29 1.91 -10.27
N ASP A 239 -0.53 2.51 -11.19
CA ASP A 239 -0.77 3.88 -11.66
C ASP A 239 -2.05 3.99 -12.51
N ASP A 240 -2.44 2.92 -13.21
CA ASP A 240 -3.68 2.88 -13.99
C ASP A 240 -4.91 2.93 -13.06
N PHE A 241 -4.88 2.13 -11.99
CA PHE A 241 -5.93 2.16 -10.97
C PHE A 241 -5.99 3.50 -10.23
N VAL A 242 -4.83 4.03 -9.83
CA VAL A 242 -4.75 5.32 -9.13
C VAL A 242 -5.30 6.45 -10.02
N THR A 243 -4.96 6.45 -11.31
CA THR A 243 -5.48 7.42 -12.27
C THR A 243 -7.00 7.30 -12.37
N PHE A 244 -7.51 6.09 -12.63
CA PHE A 244 -8.94 5.84 -12.75
C PHE A 244 -9.73 6.26 -11.49
N ILE A 245 -9.29 5.84 -10.31
CA ILE A 245 -9.99 6.12 -9.05
C ILE A 245 -9.94 7.62 -8.76
N ASN A 246 -8.81 8.30 -8.98
CA ASN A 246 -8.73 9.75 -8.83
C ASN A 246 -9.71 10.49 -9.75
N GLU A 247 -9.82 10.07 -11.00
CA GLU A 247 -10.73 10.68 -11.96
C GLU A 247 -12.20 10.41 -11.63
N LYS A 248 -12.55 9.15 -11.35
CA LYS A 248 -13.93 8.73 -11.10
C LYS A 248 -14.47 9.17 -9.74
N CYS A 249 -13.63 9.13 -8.71
CA CYS A 249 -14.03 9.45 -7.33
C CYS A 249 -13.74 10.90 -6.95
N GLY A 250 -13.01 11.65 -7.79
CA GLY A 250 -12.61 13.03 -7.48
C GLY A 250 -11.58 13.14 -6.35
N THR A 251 -10.77 12.10 -6.16
CA THR A 251 -9.68 12.03 -5.18
C THR A 251 -8.36 12.49 -5.82
N SER A 252 -7.28 12.53 -5.04
CA SER A 252 -5.98 13.03 -5.54
C SER A 252 -4.81 12.38 -4.81
N ARG A 253 -4.71 11.05 -4.90
CA ARG A 253 -3.63 10.26 -4.26
C ARG A 253 -2.58 9.79 -5.26
N ASP A 254 -1.37 9.55 -4.77
CA ASP A 254 -0.34 8.78 -5.49
C ASP A 254 -0.39 7.28 -5.15
N GLY A 255 0.43 6.46 -5.81
CA GLY A 255 0.50 5.02 -5.55
C GLY A 255 1.02 4.63 -4.15
N LYS A 256 1.50 5.60 -3.35
CA LYS A 256 1.88 5.39 -1.94
C LYS A 256 0.76 5.81 -0.99
N GLY A 257 -0.38 6.26 -1.51
CA GLY A 257 -1.52 6.75 -0.75
C GLY A 257 -1.37 8.16 -0.20
N GLN A 258 -0.38 8.93 -0.67
CA GLN A 258 -0.18 10.31 -0.23
C GLN A 258 -1.04 11.26 -1.08
N LEU A 259 -1.60 12.30 -0.45
CA LEU A 259 -2.27 13.37 -1.18
C LEU A 259 -1.27 14.13 -2.07
N THR A 260 -1.61 14.27 -3.34
CA THR A 260 -0.84 15.05 -4.32
C THR A 260 -1.08 16.55 -4.16
N SER A 261 -0.35 17.39 -4.90
CA SER A 261 -0.55 18.85 -4.93
C SER A 261 -1.92 19.29 -5.46
N LYS A 262 -2.65 18.40 -6.16
CA LYS A 262 -4.00 18.67 -6.66
C LYS A 262 -5.07 18.50 -5.58
N ALA A 263 -4.76 17.79 -4.49
CA ALA A 263 -5.73 17.53 -3.43
C ALA A 263 -6.21 18.84 -2.78
N GLY A 264 -7.52 19.01 -2.70
CA GLY A 264 -8.17 20.19 -2.14
C GLY A 264 -8.35 21.34 -3.12
N ILE A 265 -7.74 21.29 -4.31
CA ILE A 265 -7.87 22.36 -5.31
C ILE A 265 -9.21 22.25 -6.01
N VAL A 266 -10.06 23.27 -5.82
CA VAL A 266 -11.36 23.39 -6.50
C VAL A 266 -11.22 24.43 -7.60
N PRO A 267 -11.32 24.07 -8.90
CA PRO A 267 -11.02 24.99 -10.00
C PRO A 267 -11.80 26.32 -9.96
N SER A 268 -13.09 26.28 -9.62
CA SER A 268 -13.91 27.51 -9.52
C SER A 268 -13.45 28.42 -8.38
N LEU A 269 -13.07 27.85 -7.23
CA LEU A 269 -12.52 28.63 -6.11
C LEU A 269 -11.09 29.10 -6.40
N ASP A 270 -10.25 28.31 -7.08
CA ASP A 270 -8.88 28.70 -7.44
C ASP A 270 -8.87 29.91 -8.39
N ALA A 271 -9.84 30.01 -9.31
CA ALA A 271 -10.04 31.19 -10.13
C ALA A 271 -10.37 32.43 -9.27
N LEU A 272 -11.33 32.31 -8.34
CA LEU A 272 -11.68 33.39 -7.42
C LEU A 272 -10.53 33.76 -6.48
N VAL A 273 -9.69 32.81 -6.07
CA VAL A 273 -8.50 33.11 -5.26
C VAL A 273 -7.52 34.00 -6.04
N LYS A 274 -7.32 33.77 -7.34
CA LYS A 274 -6.46 34.62 -8.17
C LYS A 274 -6.97 36.05 -8.25
N GLU A 275 -8.27 36.24 -8.38
CA GLU A 275 -8.90 37.57 -8.31
C GLU A 275 -8.73 38.19 -6.91
N PHE A 276 -9.00 37.41 -5.87
CA PHE A 276 -8.92 37.84 -4.47
C PHE A 276 -7.53 38.31 -4.06
N VAL A 277 -6.47 37.61 -4.46
CA VAL A 277 -5.09 37.96 -4.05
C VAL A 277 -4.57 39.20 -4.77
N SER A 278 -5.06 39.49 -5.97
CA SER A 278 -4.70 40.68 -6.75
C SER A 278 -5.56 41.90 -6.45
N ALA A 279 -6.72 41.69 -5.82
CA ALA A 279 -7.68 42.72 -5.46
C ALA A 279 -7.22 43.64 -4.31
N ASP A 280 -7.72 44.88 -4.33
CA ASP A 280 -7.63 45.79 -3.19
C ASP A 280 -8.56 45.40 -2.03
N SER A 281 -8.54 46.16 -0.94
CA SER A 281 -9.30 45.85 0.28
C SER A 281 -10.82 45.81 0.09
N ASP A 282 -11.39 46.62 -0.80
CA ASP A 282 -12.84 46.66 -1.02
C ASP A 282 -13.27 45.62 -2.07
N GLU A 283 -12.46 45.39 -3.09
CA GLU A 283 -12.64 44.33 -4.07
C GLU A 283 -12.53 42.94 -3.41
N LYS A 284 -11.60 42.74 -2.47
CA LYS A 284 -11.47 41.49 -1.70
C LYS A 284 -12.77 41.08 -1.01
N LYS A 285 -13.54 42.02 -0.46
CA LYS A 285 -14.85 41.74 0.18
C LYS A 285 -15.87 41.24 -0.85
N LYS A 286 -15.86 41.81 -2.06
CA LYS A 286 -16.75 41.37 -3.15
C LYS A 286 -16.40 39.97 -3.63
N VAL A 287 -15.11 39.71 -3.90
CA VAL A 287 -14.64 38.39 -4.31
C VAL A 287 -14.89 37.36 -3.21
N PHE A 288 -14.70 37.71 -1.94
CA PHE A 288 -15.03 36.84 -0.82
C PHE A 288 -16.50 36.44 -0.80
N SER A 289 -17.43 37.37 -1.08
CA SER A 289 -18.87 37.06 -1.18
C SER A 289 -19.15 36.08 -2.33
N GLN A 290 -18.49 36.24 -3.48
CA GLN A 290 -18.59 35.29 -4.60
C GLN A 290 -18.04 33.90 -4.24
N MET A 291 -16.96 33.84 -3.44
CA MET A 291 -16.45 32.58 -2.93
C MET A 291 -17.47 31.90 -2.00
N GLU A 292 -18.18 32.66 -1.16
CA GLU A 292 -19.25 32.10 -0.30
C GLU A 292 -20.36 31.47 -1.14
N GLU A 293 -20.87 32.20 -2.14
CA GLU A 293 -21.88 31.69 -3.08
C GLU A 293 -21.41 30.44 -3.83
N GLU A 294 -20.15 30.40 -4.25
CA GLU A 294 -19.58 29.24 -4.94
C GLU A 294 -19.44 28.03 -4.02
N VAL A 295 -19.04 28.25 -2.75
CA VAL A 295 -18.95 27.18 -1.74
C VAL A 295 -20.32 26.57 -1.44
N GLU A 296 -21.41 27.34 -1.45
CA GLU A 296 -22.77 26.84 -1.26
C GLU A 296 -23.21 25.84 -2.34
N LYS A 297 -22.66 25.94 -3.56
CA LYS A 297 -22.96 25.02 -4.66
C LYS A 297 -22.20 23.70 -4.55
N LEU A 298 -21.14 23.63 -3.74
CA LEU A 298 -20.30 22.45 -3.61
C LEU A 298 -20.98 21.37 -2.77
N LYS A 299 -20.73 20.10 -3.13
CA LYS A 299 -21.23 18.92 -2.43
C LYS A 299 -20.08 17.99 -2.03
N GLY A 300 -20.35 17.09 -1.09
CA GLY A 300 -19.38 16.08 -0.62
C GLY A 300 -18.07 16.68 -0.11
N SER A 301 -16.94 16.07 -0.45
CA SER A 301 -15.60 16.49 -0.03
C SER A 301 -15.25 17.92 -0.48
N ARG A 302 -15.74 18.37 -1.65
CA ARG A 302 -15.52 19.73 -2.15
C ARG A 302 -16.13 20.81 -1.23
N ALA A 303 -17.29 20.55 -0.63
CA ALA A 303 -17.90 21.46 0.33
C ALA A 303 -17.03 21.64 1.59
N ARG A 304 -16.37 20.55 2.05
CA ARG A 304 -15.41 20.61 3.16
C ARG A 304 -14.19 21.45 2.78
N TYR A 305 -13.69 21.32 1.55
CA TYR A 305 -12.58 22.12 1.04
C TYR A 305 -12.95 23.60 0.96
N GLY A 306 -14.16 23.93 0.50
CA GLY A 306 -14.69 25.29 0.45
C GLY A 306 -14.59 26.03 1.78
N LYS A 307 -14.88 25.36 2.91
CA LYS A 307 -14.72 25.94 4.25
C LYS A 307 -13.27 26.33 4.57
N ILE A 308 -12.29 25.60 4.03
CA ILE A 308 -10.86 25.92 4.17
C ILE A 308 -10.52 27.16 3.34
N TYR A 309 -11.03 27.26 2.10
CA TYR A 309 -10.88 28.44 1.26
C TYR A 309 -11.43 29.70 1.94
N LEU A 310 -12.66 29.67 2.44
CA LEU A 310 -13.28 30.82 3.11
C LEU A 310 -12.49 31.23 4.36
N LYS A 311 -12.03 30.25 5.16
CA LYS A 311 -11.19 30.53 6.32
C LYS A 311 -9.84 31.14 5.93
N ALA A 312 -9.22 30.68 4.84
CA ALA A 312 -7.98 31.24 4.33
C ALA A 312 -8.19 32.68 3.86
N ALA A 313 -9.18 32.94 3.01
CA ALA A 313 -9.51 34.27 2.50
C ALA A 313 -9.83 35.25 3.64
N LYS A 314 -10.66 34.85 4.60
CA LYS A 314 -10.96 35.64 5.79
C LYS A 314 -9.69 36.02 6.57
N ASN A 315 -8.82 35.05 6.85
CA ASN A 315 -7.56 35.31 7.54
C ASN A 315 -6.62 36.22 6.73
N CYS A 316 -6.62 36.12 5.40
CA CYS A 316 -5.85 37.03 4.55
C CYS A 316 -6.36 38.49 4.59
N MET A 317 -7.67 38.71 4.86
CA MET A 317 -8.21 40.06 5.06
C MET A 317 -7.96 40.59 6.47
N GLU A 318 -8.05 39.73 7.50
CA GLU A 318 -8.03 40.14 8.91
C GLU A 318 -6.63 40.15 9.54
N LYS A 319 -5.67 39.41 8.97
CA LYS A 319 -4.32 39.24 9.52
C LYS A 319 -3.27 39.92 8.65
N ASN A 320 -2.00 39.69 8.98
CA ASN A 320 -0.85 40.15 8.20
C ASN A 320 -0.94 39.71 6.72
N PRO A 321 -0.55 40.58 5.75
CA PRO A 321 -0.41 40.23 4.33
C PRO A 321 0.30 38.90 4.03
N ASP A 322 1.31 38.51 4.83
CA ASP A 322 2.04 37.26 4.64
C ASP A 322 1.38 36.04 5.30
N TYR A 323 0.14 36.14 5.79
CA TYR A 323 -0.53 35.06 6.53
C TYR A 323 -0.47 33.72 5.78
N ALA A 324 -0.85 33.71 4.49
CA ALA A 324 -0.88 32.50 3.70
C ALA A 324 0.51 31.86 3.57
N LYS A 325 1.54 32.67 3.28
CA LYS A 325 2.93 32.23 3.18
C LYS A 325 3.43 31.65 4.51
N ASN A 326 3.24 32.38 5.61
CA ASN A 326 3.68 31.97 6.93
C ASN A 326 2.99 30.67 7.39
N GLU A 327 1.71 30.51 7.07
CA GLU A 327 0.95 29.30 7.41
C GLU A 327 1.38 28.10 6.54
N VAL A 328 1.67 28.30 5.25
CA VAL A 328 2.27 27.25 4.39
C VAL A 328 3.59 26.75 4.97
N GLU A 329 4.49 27.67 5.35
CA GLU A 329 5.78 27.31 5.96
C GLU A 329 5.59 26.59 7.32
N ARG A 330 4.62 27.03 8.14
CA ARG A 330 4.30 26.36 9.39
C ARG A 330 3.79 24.95 9.16
N LEU A 331 2.89 24.75 8.19
CA LEU A 331 2.37 23.43 7.83
C LEU A 331 3.48 22.53 7.27
N GLN A 332 4.42 23.06 6.48
CA GLN A 332 5.57 22.28 6.02
C GLN A 332 6.42 21.79 7.20
N ARG A 333 6.77 22.67 8.15
CA ARG A 333 7.51 22.26 9.38
C ARG A 333 6.76 21.22 10.21
N MET A 334 5.43 21.17 10.13
CA MET A 334 4.63 20.14 10.80
C MET A 334 4.64 18.82 10.02
N LEU A 335 4.63 18.86 8.68
CA LEU A 335 4.74 17.70 7.81
C LEU A 335 6.11 17.03 7.88
N ASP A 336 7.17 17.79 8.19
CA ASP A 336 8.52 17.26 8.38
C ASP A 336 8.69 16.47 9.70
N LYS A 337 7.68 16.51 10.58
CA LYS A 337 7.65 15.74 11.84
C LYS A 337 6.98 14.39 11.62
N SER A 338 7.31 13.42 12.47
CA SER A 338 6.55 12.17 12.56
C SER A 338 5.16 12.45 13.13
N ILE A 339 4.14 12.36 12.29
CA ILE A 339 2.72 12.57 12.63
C ILE A 339 1.85 11.47 12.02
N SER A 340 0.64 11.28 12.55
CA SER A 340 -0.29 10.27 12.04
C SER A 340 -0.68 10.52 10.56
N PRO A 341 -0.95 9.49 9.74
CA PRO A 341 -1.37 9.64 8.35
C PRO A 341 -2.56 10.60 8.16
N ALA A 342 -3.58 10.53 9.02
CA ALA A 342 -4.72 11.44 8.96
C ALA A 342 -4.33 12.92 9.14
N LYS A 343 -3.30 13.21 9.95
CA LYS A 343 -2.75 14.56 10.13
C LYS A 343 -1.90 15.00 8.94
N VAL A 344 -1.19 14.07 8.30
CA VAL A 344 -0.50 14.32 7.03
C VAL A 344 -1.51 14.77 5.98
N ASP A 345 -2.62 14.04 5.81
CA ASP A 345 -3.68 14.40 4.86
C ASP A 345 -4.29 15.77 5.20
N GLU A 346 -4.65 16.01 6.47
CA GLU A 346 -5.22 17.29 6.92
C GLU A 346 -4.28 18.47 6.62
N PHE A 347 -2.99 18.34 6.93
CA PHE A 347 -2.00 19.41 6.74
C PHE A 347 -1.64 19.59 5.26
N THR A 348 -1.56 18.51 4.49
CA THR A 348 -1.28 18.57 3.05
C THR A 348 -2.42 19.27 2.32
N LEU A 349 -3.67 18.90 2.60
CA LEU A 349 -4.85 19.53 2.05
C LEU A 349 -4.89 21.04 2.34
N LYS A 350 -4.68 21.43 3.60
CA LYS A 350 -4.61 22.84 4.00
C LYS A 350 -3.46 23.57 3.31
N LYS A 351 -2.28 22.95 3.24
CA LYS A 351 -1.08 23.54 2.62
C LYS A 351 -1.31 23.78 1.13
N ASN A 352 -1.90 22.83 0.41
CA ASN A 352 -2.20 22.97 -1.02
C ASN A 352 -3.14 24.16 -1.25
N ILE A 353 -4.25 24.23 -0.51
CA ILE A 353 -5.21 25.34 -0.62
C ILE A 353 -4.54 26.68 -0.28
N LEU A 354 -3.83 26.79 0.85
CA LEU A 354 -3.15 28.04 1.23
C LEU A 354 -2.04 28.46 0.26
N SER A 355 -1.43 27.50 -0.43
CA SER A 355 -0.40 27.81 -1.43
C SER A 355 -0.98 28.56 -2.64
N THR A 356 -2.27 28.39 -2.95
CA THR A 356 -2.95 29.19 -3.98
C THR A 356 -3.02 30.67 -3.60
N PHE A 357 -3.23 30.97 -2.31
CA PHE A 357 -3.23 32.34 -1.78
C PHE A 357 -1.82 32.95 -1.67
N ALA A 358 -0.79 32.12 -1.47
CA ALA A 358 0.58 32.57 -1.30
C ALA A 358 1.33 32.82 -2.63
N SER A 359 0.88 32.23 -3.74
CA SER A 359 1.64 32.20 -5.00
C SER A 359 1.62 33.53 -5.79
N SER A 360 0.75 34.48 -5.45
CA SER A 360 0.65 35.78 -6.15
C SER A 360 1.49 36.90 -5.54
N SER A 361 2.37 36.64 -4.58
CA SER A 361 3.32 37.64 -4.05
C SER A 361 4.64 37.75 -4.85
N ARG A 362 4.76 37.04 -5.98
CA ARG A 362 5.86 37.25 -6.94
C ARG A 362 5.38 38.03 -8.16
N GLY A 363 5.35 39.35 -8.03
CA GLY A 363 5.10 40.27 -9.14
C GLY A 363 5.43 41.71 -8.78
N VAL A 364 6.49 42.22 -9.42
CA VAL A 364 6.96 43.62 -9.53
C VAL A 364 8.00 44.08 -8.50
N GLU A 365 9.25 43.65 -8.70
CA GLU A 365 10.39 44.57 -8.60
C GLU A 365 10.70 45.02 -10.03
N HIS A 366 10.54 46.32 -10.28
CA HIS A 366 11.00 47.02 -11.50
C HIS A 366 12.36 47.66 -11.24
#